data_AF-A0A1G3W621-F1
#
_entry.id   AF-A0A1G3W621-F1
#
_cell.length_a   1.000
_cell.length_b   1.000
_cell.length_c   1.000
_cell.angle_alpha   90.00
_cell.angle_beta   90.00
_cell.angle_gamma   90.00
#
_symmetry.space_group_name_H-M   'P 1'
#
loop_
_entity.id
_entity.type
_entity.pdbx_description
1 polymer ?
#
loop_
_entity_poly.entity_id
_entity_poly.type
_entity_poly.pdbx_seq_one_letter_code
_entity_poly.pdbx_strand_id
1 'polypeptide(L)'
;FGEYKFPGGGKDDGESDLETLERETKEETGMTVIPASVQAYGYTEEKRRSVFNPSQRFIMESRYYLCDVMDHIEETNYDSYEKDYGYHLCVVSIDEAIEQNIIAAEKHHEIATWIQRELTVLKDIKQHL
;
A
#
# COMPACT_ATOMS: atom_id res chain seq x y z
N PHE A 1 -3.02 -9.23 8.82
CA PHE A 1 -4.47 -9.32 9.08
C PHE A 1 -5.25 -10.06 7.98
N GLY A 2 -4.58 -10.71 7.03
CA GLY A 2 -5.23 -11.37 5.90
C GLY A 2 -5.72 -10.40 4.83
N GLU A 3 -5.28 -9.15 4.90
CA GLU A 3 -5.50 -8.09 3.93
C GLU A 3 -4.51 -8.20 2.76
N TYR A 4 -4.87 -7.59 1.63
CA TYR A 4 -3.90 -7.22 0.60
C TYR A 4 -3.69 -5.71 0.64
N LYS A 5 -2.43 -5.28 0.65
CA LYS A 5 -2.02 -3.87 0.56
C LYS A 5 -1.32 -3.62 -0.78
N PHE A 6 -1.41 -2.39 -1.28
CA PHE A 6 -0.46 -1.93 -2.29
C PHE A 6 0.94 -1.79 -1.67
N PRO A 7 2.02 -2.07 -2.42
CA PRO A 7 3.37 -1.75 -1.95
C PRO A 7 3.51 -0.24 -1.78
N GLY A 8 4.22 0.19 -0.74
CA GLY A 8 4.40 1.60 -0.47
C GLY A 8 4.67 1.89 1.00
N GLY A 9 5.43 2.95 1.22
CA GLY A 9 5.84 3.37 2.56
C GLY A 9 6.12 4.87 2.66
N GLY A 10 6.95 5.21 3.64
CA GLY A 10 7.23 6.59 3.99
C GLY A 10 8.15 7.25 2.96
N LYS A 11 7.88 8.53 2.69
CA LYS A 11 8.79 9.35 1.91
C LYS A 11 9.94 9.83 2.80
N ASP A 12 11.17 9.50 2.44
CA ASP A 12 12.36 9.94 3.19
C ASP A 12 12.75 11.38 2.85
N ASP A 13 13.51 12.01 3.76
CA ASP A 13 13.98 13.38 3.60
C ASP A 13 14.85 13.52 2.34
N GLY A 14 14.37 14.32 1.40
CA GLY A 14 15.06 14.60 0.13
C GLY A 14 14.64 13.70 -1.03
N GLU A 15 13.81 12.68 -0.82
CA GLU A 15 13.23 11.89 -1.91
C GLU A 15 12.19 12.72 -2.69
N SER A 16 12.04 12.42 -3.97
CA SER A 16 10.86 12.72 -4.77
C SER A 16 9.81 11.62 -4.61
N ASP A 17 8.57 11.89 -5.00
CA ASP A 17 7.51 10.86 -4.93
C ASP A 17 7.83 9.65 -5.82
N LEU A 18 8.54 9.88 -6.93
CA LEU A 18 8.99 8.81 -7.83
C LEU A 18 10.08 7.94 -7.18
N GLU A 19 11.06 8.56 -6.54
CA GLU A 19 12.12 7.81 -5.83
C GLU A 19 11.54 6.97 -4.69
N THR A 20 10.59 7.52 -3.93
CA THR A 20 9.87 6.76 -2.89
C THR A 20 9.09 5.60 -3.50
N LEU A 21 8.34 5.82 -4.60
CA LEU A 21 7.59 4.75 -5.29
C LEU A 21 8.53 3.62 -5.75
N GLU A 22 9.66 3.97 -6.37
CA GLU A 22 10.65 3.01 -6.87
C GLU A 22 11.28 2.20 -5.74
N ARG A 23 11.72 2.87 -4.66
CA ARG A 23 12.35 2.23 -3.51
C ARG A 23 11.39 1.29 -2.79
N GLU A 24 10.23 1.79 -2.38
CA GLU A 24 9.25 1.02 -1.60
C GLU A 24 8.72 -0.18 -2.40
N THR A 25 8.46 0.00 -3.70
CA THR A 25 8.08 -1.12 -4.58
C THR A 25 9.20 -2.16 -4.61
N LYS A 26 10.46 -1.73 -4.74
CA LYS A 26 11.59 -2.64 -4.80
C LYS A 26 11.78 -3.39 -3.47
N GLU A 27 11.68 -2.70 -2.35
CA GLU A 27 11.85 -3.27 -1.00
C GLU A 27 10.75 -4.29 -0.70
N GLU A 28 9.49 -3.94 -0.90
CA GLU A 28 8.37 -4.80 -0.53
C GLU A 28 8.08 -5.93 -1.55
N THR A 29 8.41 -5.74 -2.82
CA THR A 29 8.01 -6.70 -3.89
C THR A 29 9.18 -7.28 -4.67
N GLY A 30 10.37 -6.71 -4.58
CA GLY A 30 11.49 -7.08 -5.44
C GLY A 30 11.33 -6.65 -6.91
N MET A 31 10.20 -6.07 -7.30
CA MET A 31 9.93 -5.58 -8.66
C MET A 31 10.60 -4.22 -8.90
N THR A 32 11.09 -4.01 -10.13
CA THR A 32 11.67 -2.74 -10.54
C THR A 32 10.67 -1.96 -11.39
N VAL A 33 10.23 -0.80 -10.90
CA VAL A 33 9.34 0.12 -11.62
C VAL A 33 10.02 0.67 -12.87
N ILE A 34 9.27 0.83 -13.96
CA ILE A 34 9.72 1.52 -15.18
C ILE A 34 9.35 3.00 -15.04
N PRO A 35 10.31 3.91 -14.80
CA PRO A 35 10.01 5.29 -14.39
C PRO A 35 9.15 6.05 -15.41
N ALA A 36 9.38 5.79 -16.71
CA ALA A 36 8.66 6.43 -17.80
C ALA A 36 7.18 6.00 -17.94
N SER A 37 6.77 4.91 -17.28
CA SER A 37 5.39 4.42 -17.27
C SER A 37 4.56 5.01 -16.13
N VAL A 38 5.20 5.68 -15.17
CA VAL A 38 4.54 6.14 -13.94
C VAL A 38 3.54 7.23 -14.24
N GLN A 39 2.29 7.00 -13.83
CA GLN A 39 1.17 7.93 -13.96
C GLN A 39 0.52 8.12 -12.60
N ALA A 40 0.27 9.37 -12.21
CA ALA A 40 -0.48 9.66 -11.00
C ALA A 40 -1.92 9.14 -11.14
N TYR A 41 -2.37 8.34 -10.17
CA TYR A 41 -3.73 7.83 -10.12
C TYR A 41 -4.62 8.73 -9.25
N GLY A 42 -4.18 8.99 -8.03
CA GLY A 42 -4.94 9.75 -7.05
C GLY A 42 -4.27 9.72 -5.68
N TYR A 43 -4.97 10.20 -4.66
CA TYR A 43 -4.49 10.12 -3.29
C TYR A 43 -5.64 9.93 -2.31
N THR A 44 -5.34 9.35 -1.14
CA THR A 44 -6.24 9.33 0.02
C THR A 44 -5.67 10.19 1.13
N GLU A 45 -6.55 10.85 1.88
CA GLU A 45 -6.19 11.56 3.11
C GLU A 45 -6.94 10.93 4.29
N GLU A 46 -6.20 10.31 5.21
CA GLU A 46 -6.75 9.76 6.44
C GLU A 46 -6.55 10.73 7.59
N LYS A 47 -7.65 11.12 8.26
CA LYS A 47 -7.65 11.96 9.46
C LYS A 47 -8.44 11.29 10.57
N ARG A 48 -7.76 10.85 11.62
CA ARG A 48 -8.39 10.23 12.80
C ARG A 48 -7.65 10.55 14.10
N ARG A 49 -8.17 10.09 15.24
CA ARG A 49 -7.39 10.05 16.48
C ARG A 49 -6.29 8.99 16.35
N SER A 50 -5.13 9.24 16.96
CA SER A 50 -4.06 8.24 16.98
C SER A 50 -4.48 7.04 17.83
N VAL A 51 -4.28 5.84 17.29
CA VAL A 51 -4.51 4.56 18.00
C VAL A 51 -3.42 4.27 19.02
N PHE A 52 -2.26 4.94 18.89
CA PHE A 52 -1.13 4.81 19.82
C PHE A 52 -1.19 5.87 20.94
N ASN A 53 -1.71 7.06 20.64
CA ASN A 53 -1.85 8.14 21.61
C ASN A 53 -3.19 8.88 21.43
N PRO A 54 -4.19 8.63 22.31
CA PRO A 54 -5.52 9.24 22.20
C PRO A 54 -5.54 10.78 22.25
N SER A 55 -4.47 11.41 22.76
CA SER A 55 -4.33 12.87 22.80
C SER A 55 -3.85 13.49 21.48
N GLN A 56 -3.39 12.66 20.54
CA GLN A 56 -2.85 13.09 19.25
C GLN A 56 -3.79 12.77 18.09
N ARG A 57 -3.63 13.51 17.01
CA ARG A 57 -4.27 13.22 15.72
C ARG A 57 -3.29 12.45 14.85
N PHE A 58 -3.82 11.48 14.12
CA PHE A 58 -3.11 10.80 13.06
C PHE A 58 -3.60 11.39 11.74
N ILE A 59 -2.65 11.83 10.92
CA ILE A 59 -2.90 12.36 9.58
C ILE A 59 -1.94 11.64 8.65
N MET A 60 -2.47 11.05 7.58
CA MET A 60 -1.68 10.37 6.57
C MET A 60 -2.22 10.71 5.19
N GLU A 61 -1.32 11.12 4.30
CA GLU A 61 -1.58 11.23 2.87
C GLU A 61 -0.92 10.04 2.18
N SER A 62 -1.67 9.32 1.35
CA SER A 62 -1.14 8.22 0.53
C SER A 62 -1.41 8.53 -0.93
N ARG A 63 -0.35 8.65 -1.72
CA ARG A 63 -0.40 8.92 -3.16
C ARG A 63 -0.27 7.62 -3.92
N TYR A 64 -1.13 7.41 -4.90
CA TYR A 64 -1.21 6.19 -5.69
C TYR A 64 -0.82 6.48 -7.13
N TYR A 65 -0.11 5.52 -7.72
CA TYR A 65 0.41 5.61 -9.08
C TYR A 65 0.11 4.32 -9.84
N LEU A 66 -0.14 4.45 -11.14
CA LEU A 66 -0.12 3.33 -12.08
C LEU A 66 1.27 3.28 -12.69
N CYS A 67 1.85 2.08 -12.79
CA CYS A 67 3.15 1.89 -13.42
C CYS A 67 3.31 0.46 -13.93
N ASP A 68 4.18 0.31 -14.92
CA ASP A 68 4.71 -0.96 -15.38
C ASP A 68 5.97 -1.31 -14.57
N VAL A 69 6.25 -2.61 -14.46
CA VAL A 69 7.46 -3.15 -13.85
C VAL A 69 8.25 -3.97 -14.86
N MET A 70 9.55 -4.12 -14.63
CA MET A 70 10.40 -5.03 -15.40
C MET A 70 9.94 -6.49 -15.24
N ASP A 71 10.17 -7.32 -16.26
CA ASP A 71 9.78 -8.73 -16.29
C ASP A 71 10.73 -9.63 -15.47
N HIS A 72 11.00 -9.24 -14.23
CA HIS A 72 11.75 -10.02 -13.26
C HIS A 72 11.44 -9.58 -11.82
N ILE A 73 11.54 -10.52 -10.89
CA ILE A 73 11.32 -10.30 -9.46
C ILE A 73 12.62 -10.66 -8.72
N GLU A 74 13.12 -9.73 -7.92
CA GLU A 74 14.28 -9.93 -7.06
C GLU A 74 13.85 -10.28 -5.62
N GLU A 75 14.83 -10.50 -4.73
CA GLU A 75 14.54 -10.74 -3.31
C GLU A 75 13.99 -9.48 -2.64
N THR A 76 12.99 -9.66 -1.80
CA THR A 76 12.34 -8.59 -1.03
C THR A 76 13.18 -8.19 0.17
N ASN A 77 13.20 -6.90 0.48
CA ASN A 77 13.91 -6.31 1.61
C ASN A 77 12.94 -5.62 2.58
N TYR A 78 12.04 -6.39 3.18
CA TYR A 78 11.10 -5.88 4.17
C TYR A 78 11.80 -5.24 5.38
N ASP A 79 11.17 -4.19 5.92
CA ASP A 79 11.56 -3.63 7.20
C ASP A 79 11.26 -4.60 8.37
N SER A 80 11.65 -4.23 9.59
CA SER A 80 11.42 -5.08 10.76
C SER A 80 9.94 -5.30 11.08
N TYR A 81 9.11 -4.27 10.94
CA TYR A 81 7.70 -4.33 11.27
C TYR A 81 6.91 -5.13 10.22
N GLU A 82 7.25 -4.98 8.95
CA GLU A 82 6.66 -5.74 7.84
C GLU A 82 6.95 -7.24 7.99
N LYS A 83 8.18 -7.59 8.40
CA LYS A 83 8.53 -8.97 8.78
C LYS A 83 7.69 -9.45 9.96
N ASP A 84 7.55 -8.63 11.00
CA ASP A 84 6.72 -8.96 12.17
C ASP A 84 5.24 -9.14 11.80
N TYR A 85 4.76 -8.42 10.78
CA TYR A 85 3.39 -8.50 10.27
C TYR A 85 3.19 -9.60 9.21
N GLY A 86 4.26 -10.28 8.82
CA GLY A 86 4.23 -11.40 7.87
C GLY A 86 3.96 -10.98 6.43
N TYR A 87 4.39 -9.78 6.04
CA TYR A 87 4.24 -9.30 4.67
C TYR A 87 5.03 -10.20 3.71
N HIS A 88 4.40 -10.47 2.58
CA HIS A 88 4.99 -11.23 1.48
C HIS A 88 4.38 -10.78 0.15
N LEU A 89 5.19 -10.81 -0.90
CA LEU A 89 4.72 -10.56 -2.26
C LEU A 89 3.63 -11.57 -2.66
N CYS A 90 2.55 -11.05 -3.23
CA CYS A 90 1.53 -11.81 -3.91
C CYS A 90 1.05 -11.03 -5.15
N VAL A 91 0.73 -11.77 -6.22
CA VAL A 91 0.12 -11.22 -7.43
C VAL A 91 -1.26 -11.85 -7.55
N VAL A 92 -2.29 -11.04 -7.38
CA VAL A 92 -3.69 -11.48 -7.31
C VAL A 92 -4.56 -10.64 -8.22
N SER A 93 -5.75 -11.15 -8.55
CA SER A 93 -6.74 -10.36 -9.27
C SER A 93 -7.33 -9.26 -8.39
N ILE A 94 -7.81 -8.16 -9.00
CA ILE A 94 -8.49 -7.08 -8.26
C ILE A 94 -9.73 -7.60 -7.51
N ASP A 95 -10.42 -8.61 -8.06
CA ASP A 95 -11.59 -9.22 -7.45
C ASP A 95 -11.25 -9.99 -6.18
N GLU A 96 -10.22 -10.83 -6.25
CA GLU A 96 -9.70 -11.57 -5.10
C GLU A 96 -9.20 -10.61 -4.01
N ALA A 97 -8.48 -9.56 -4.40
CA ALA A 97 -8.01 -8.55 -3.47
C ALA A 97 -9.17 -7.86 -2.73
N ILE A 98 -10.22 -7.47 -3.45
CA ILE A 98 -11.41 -6.85 -2.85
C ILE A 98 -12.13 -7.82 -1.90
N GLU A 99 -12.32 -9.07 -2.30
CA GLU A 99 -13.04 -10.07 -1.48
C GLU A 99 -12.31 -10.34 -0.16
N GLN A 100 -11.00 -10.59 -0.20
CA GLN A 100 -10.23 -10.82 1.02
C GLN A 100 -10.17 -9.57 1.91
N ASN A 101 -10.03 -8.38 1.32
CA ASN A 101 -10.03 -7.13 2.09
C ASN A 101 -11.39 -6.83 2.76
N ILE A 102 -12.53 -7.24 2.18
CA ILE A 102 -13.84 -7.16 2.84
C ILE A 102 -13.84 -8.01 4.11
N ILE A 103 -13.41 -9.27 4.01
CA ILE A 103 -13.35 -10.21 5.14
C ILE A 103 -12.40 -9.68 6.22
N ALA A 104 -11.22 -9.20 5.82
CA ALA A 104 -10.22 -8.65 6.74
C ALA A 104 -10.74 -7.39 7.45
N ALA A 105 -11.41 -6.48 6.72
CA ALA A 105 -11.99 -5.27 7.28
C ALA A 105 -13.05 -5.59 8.34
N GLU A 106 -14.00 -6.50 8.03
CA GLU A 106 -15.04 -6.90 8.99
C GLU A 106 -14.43 -7.42 10.30
N LYS A 107 -13.38 -8.22 10.21
CA LYS A 107 -12.75 -8.88 11.36
C LYS A 107 -11.81 -7.96 12.16
N HIS A 108 -11.19 -6.97 11.51
CA HIS A 108 -10.04 -6.23 12.08
C HIS A 108 -10.16 -4.70 12.05
N HIS A 109 -11.31 -4.15 11.63
CA HIS A 109 -11.50 -2.70 11.49
C HIS A 109 -11.13 -1.85 12.72
N GLU A 110 -11.26 -2.38 13.95
CA GLU A 110 -10.95 -1.64 15.17
C GLU A 110 -9.44 -1.41 15.39
N ILE A 111 -8.59 -2.29 14.84
CA ILE A 111 -7.14 -2.31 15.10
C ILE A 111 -6.30 -2.09 13.83
N ALA A 112 -6.84 -2.43 12.65
CA ALA A 112 -6.17 -2.34 11.36
C ALA A 112 -6.90 -1.37 10.42
N THR A 113 -6.98 -0.10 10.85
CA THR A 113 -7.72 0.96 10.14
C THR A 113 -7.29 1.16 8.68
N TRP A 114 -6.05 0.83 8.33
CA TRP A 114 -5.53 0.92 6.96
C TRP A 114 -6.24 -0.01 5.98
N ILE A 115 -6.79 -1.15 6.43
CA ILE A 115 -7.49 -2.10 5.54
C ILE A 115 -8.67 -1.41 4.84
N GLN A 116 -9.37 -0.52 5.54
CA GLN A 116 -10.48 0.22 4.95
C GLN A 116 -10.01 1.19 3.84
N ARG A 117 -8.81 1.78 4.00
CA ARG A 117 -8.18 2.61 2.97
C ARG A 117 -7.86 1.77 1.74
N GLU A 118 -7.16 0.64 1.92
CA GLU A 118 -6.81 -0.27 0.81
C GLU A 118 -8.06 -0.73 0.05
N LEU A 119 -9.08 -1.19 0.78
CA LEU A 119 -10.35 -1.64 0.19
C LEU A 119 -11.06 -0.54 -0.61
N THR A 120 -10.98 0.70 -0.14
CA THR A 120 -11.59 1.85 -0.84
C THR A 120 -10.90 2.09 -2.19
N VAL A 121 -9.56 2.07 -2.21
CA VAL A 121 -8.78 2.28 -3.43
C VAL A 121 -8.93 1.10 -4.41
N LEU A 122 -8.93 -0.14 -3.92
CA LEU A 122 -9.16 -1.33 -4.75
C LEU A 122 -10.52 -1.28 -5.48
N LYS A 123 -11.59 -0.90 -4.76
CA LYS A 123 -12.93 -0.74 -5.36
C LYS A 123 -12.99 0.39 -6.38
N ASP A 124 -12.30 1.49 -6.10
CA ASP A 124 -12.22 2.62 -7.02
C ASP A 124 -11.50 2.25 -8.32
N ILE A 125 -10.36 1.56 -8.22
CA ILE A 125 -9.61 1.03 -9.36
C ILE A 125 -10.50 0.12 -10.21
N LYS A 126 -11.18 -0.87 -9.60
CA LYS A 126 -12.07 -1.80 -10.32
C LYS A 126 -13.20 -1.08 -11.08
N GLN A 127 -13.62 0.09 -10.61
CA GLN A 127 -14.70 0.84 -11.23
C GLN A 127 -14.22 1.68 -12.43
N HIS A 128 -12.95 2.10 -12.44
CA HIS A 128 -12.45 3.13 -13.36
C HIS A 128 -11.35 2.64 -14.33
N LEU A 129 -10.75 1.47 -14.09
CA LEU A 129 -9.81 0.78 -14.98
C LEU A 129 -10.37 -0.56 -15.46
#